data_AF-A0A6L6BYB0-F1
#
_entry.id   AF-A0A6L6BYB0-F1
#
_cell.length_a   1.000
_cell.length_b   1.000
_cell.length_c   1.000
_cell.angle_alpha   90.00
_cell.angle_beta   90.00
_cell.angle_gamma   90.00
#
_symmetry.space_group_name_H-M   'P 1'
#
loop_
_entity.id
_entity.type
_entity.pdbx_description
1 polymer ?
#
loop_
_entity_poly.entity_id
_entity_poly.type
_entity_poly.pdbx_seq_one_letter_code
_entity_poly.pdbx_strand_id
1 'polypeptide(L)' 'MSHLLWTDRPAGDRPVMIVAFEGWNDAADAATSAVDYLTEHLQGREFAQIDPEEFYDFTATRPRV' A
#
# COMPACT_ATOMS: atom_id res chain seq x y z
N MET A 1 -16.41 10.24 -5.14
CA MET A 1 -15.16 10.67 -5.81
C MET A 1 -14.17 9.52 -5.71
N SER A 2 -13.21 9.37 -6.63
CA SER A 2 -12.21 8.30 -6.53
C SER A 2 -11.11 8.75 -5.57
N HIS A 3 -10.75 7.90 -4.60
CA HIS A 3 -9.64 8.16 -3.68
C HIS A 3 -8.31 7.56 -4.17
N LEU A 4 -8.25 7.13 -5.43
CA LEU A 4 -7.06 6.57 -6.05
C LEU A 4 -6.43 7.59 -6.98
N LEU A 5 -5.20 7.97 -6.66
CA LEU A 5 -4.33 8.78 -7.48
C LEU A 5 -3.56 7.83 -8.41
N TRP A 6 -4.00 7.74 -9.66
CA TRP A 6 -3.43 6.81 -10.65
C TRP A 6 -2.22 7.42 -11.38
N THR A 7 -1.12 6.69 -11.41
CA THR A 7 0.05 6.98 -12.25
C THR A 7 0.05 6.12 -13.51
N ASP A 8 -0.36 4.86 -13.40
CA ASP A 8 -0.50 3.91 -14.51
C ASP A 8 -1.66 2.94 -14.25
N ARG A 9 -2.27 2.40 -15.31
CA ARG A 9 -3.34 1.40 -15.20
C ARG A 9 -2.86 0.05 -15.72
N PRO A 10 -2.43 -0.86 -14.84
CA PRO A 10 -1.95 -2.15 -15.28
C PRO A 10 -3.07 -2.94 -15.97
N ALA A 11 -2.72 -3.54 -17.10
CA ALA A 11 -3.60 -4.46 -17.82
C ALA A 11 -3.39 -5.89 -17.30
N GLY A 12 -4.46 -6.64 -17.17
CA GLY A 12 -4.41 -8.05 -16.77
C GLY A 12 -5.81 -8.61 -16.60
N ASP A 13 -5.99 -9.88 -16.94
CA ASP A 13 -7.24 -10.58 -16.66
C ASP A 13 -7.11 -11.24 -15.27
N ARG A 14 -7.93 -10.76 -14.32
CA ARG A 14 -8.10 -11.32 -12.97
C ARG A 14 -6.80 -11.48 -12.16
N PRO A 15 -6.07 -10.39 -11.86
CA PRO A 15 -4.91 -10.44 -11.00
C PRO A 15 -5.28 -10.85 -9.55
N VAL A 16 -4.35 -11.49 -8.86
CA VAL A 16 -4.43 -11.70 -7.41
C VAL A 16 -3.84 -10.49 -6.71
N MET A 17 -4.58 -9.96 -5.73
CA MET A 17 -4.12 -8.85 -4.89
C MET A 17 -3.63 -9.39 -3.55
N ILE A 18 -2.43 -8.97 -3.14
CA ILE A 18 -1.87 -9.23 -1.81
C ILE A 18 -1.81 -7.87 -1.11
N VAL A 19 -2.31 -7.80 0.13
CA VAL A 19 -2.41 -6.56 0.89
C VAL A 19 -1.89 -6.78 2.30
N ALA A 20 -1.10 -5.83 2.79
CA ALA A 20 -0.71 -5.71 4.19
C ALA A 20 -0.99 -4.28 4.67
N PHE A 21 -1.26 -4.15 5.97
CA PHE A 21 -1.46 -2.88 6.64
C PHE A 21 -0.57 -2.86 7.87
N GLU A 22 0.18 -1.77 8.05
CA GLU A 22 0.91 -1.50 9.30
C GLU A 22 -0.07 -1.33 10.46
N GLY A 23 0.39 -1.61 11.69
CA GLY A 23 -0.34 -1.32 12.91
C GLY A 23 -0.92 -2.55 13.60
N TRP A 24 -2.20 -2.51 13.97
CA TRP A 24 -2.78 -3.47 14.92
C TRP A 24 -2.73 -4.93 14.46
N ASN A 25 -2.89 -5.17 13.15
CA ASN A 25 -2.87 -6.51 12.55
C ASN A 25 -1.44 -6.99 12.19
N ASP A 26 -0.40 -6.23 12.55
CA ASP A 26 0.95 -6.40 12.03
C ASP A 26 1.99 -6.57 13.13
N ALA A 27 1.85 -7.66 13.89
CA ALA A 27 2.76 -7.95 14.99
C ALA A 27 4.19 -8.13 14.47
N ALA A 28 5.11 -7.35 15.03
CA ALA A 28 6.53 -7.32 14.62
C ALA A 28 6.72 -7.05 13.12
N ASP A 29 5.84 -6.25 12.52
CA ASP A 29 5.88 -5.85 11.11
C ASP A 29 5.84 -7.04 10.13
N ALA A 30 5.32 -8.19 10.57
CA ALA A 30 5.41 -9.45 9.83
C ALA A 30 4.68 -9.43 8.48
N ALA A 31 3.48 -8.84 8.43
CA ALA A 31 2.69 -8.75 7.21
C ALA A 31 3.25 -7.70 6.25
N THR A 32 3.63 -6.52 6.75
CA THR A 32 4.21 -5.45 5.92
C THR A 32 5.56 -5.85 5.37
N SER A 33 6.44 -6.42 6.20
CA SER A 33 7.73 -6.98 5.75
C SER A 33 7.56 -8.08 4.70
N ALA A 34 6.50 -8.89 4.78
CA ALA A 34 6.24 -9.91 3.77
C ALA A 34 5.84 -9.32 2.41
N VAL A 35 5.01 -8.27 2.39
CA VAL A 35 4.65 -7.57 1.14
C VAL A 35 5.82 -6.78 0.59
N ASP A 36 6.63 -6.15 1.44
CA ASP A 36 7.86 -5.46 1.03
C ASP A 36 8.84 -6.43 0.38
N TYR A 37 9.06 -7.58 1.01
CA TYR A 37 9.89 -8.66 0.45
C TYR A 37 9.40 -9.09 -0.93
N LEU A 38 8.09 -9.32 -1.11
CA LEU A 38 7.53 -9.70 -2.42
C LEU A 38 7.69 -8.58 -3.46
N THR A 39 7.48 -7.32 -3.06
CA THR A 39 7.61 -6.16 -3.93
C THR A 39 9.04 -6.03 -4.45
N GLU A 40 10.05 -6.17 -3.58
CA GLU A 40 11.45 -6.14 -3.96
C GLU A 40 11.83 -7.29 -4.90
N HIS A 41 11.42 -8.52 -4.58
CA HIS A 41 11.84 -9.72 -5.32
C HIS A 41 11.09 -9.91 -6.65
N LEU A 42 9.86 -9.38 -6.76
CA LEU A 42 9.06 -9.41 -7.99
C LEU A 42 9.18 -8.13 -8.81
N GLN A 43 10.02 -7.18 -8.40
CA GLN A 43 10.21 -5.89 -9.08
C GLN A 43 8.88 -5.12 -9.20
N GLY A 44 8.11 -5.11 -8.12
CA GLY A 44 6.85 -4.38 -8.03
C GLY A 44 7.04 -2.91 -8.39
N ARG A 45 6.12 -2.38 -9.18
CA ARG A 45 6.09 -0.98 -9.61
C ARG A 45 4.86 -0.32 -9.05
N GLU A 46 5.05 0.83 -8.42
CA GLU A 46 3.93 1.69 -8.03
C GLU A 46 3.16 2.14 -9.27
N PHE A 47 1.83 1.99 -9.23
CA PHE A 47 0.93 2.41 -10.31
C PHE A 47 -0.22 3.29 -9.80
N ALA A 48 -0.47 3.30 -8.49
CA ALA A 48 -1.47 4.14 -7.85
C ALA A 48 -1.15 4.33 -6.37
N GLN A 49 -1.65 5.43 -5.81
CA GLN A 49 -1.62 5.75 -4.39
C GLN A 49 -3.05 6.02 -3.89
N ILE A 50 -3.36 5.59 -2.66
CA ILE A 50 -4.59 6.00 -1.97
C ILE A 50 -4.36 7.39 -1.38
N ASP A 51 -5.23 8.34 -1.69
CA ASP A 51 -5.21 9.67 -1.09
C ASP A 51 -5.43 9.55 0.43
N PRO A 52 -4.45 9.92 1.27
CA PRO A 52 -4.53 9.69 2.70
C PRO A 52 -5.49 10.66 3.42
N GLU A 53 -5.94 11.75 2.79
CA GLU A 53 -6.74 12.82 3.44
C GLU A 53 -8.00 12.29 4.13
N GLU A 54 -8.65 11.28 3.55
CA GLU A 54 -9.90 10.70 4.05
C GLU A 54 -9.67 9.50 5.01
N PHE A 55 -8.44 8.99 5.12
CA PHE A 55 -8.18 7.72 5.80
C PHE A 55 -7.16 7.80 6.95
N TYR A 56 -6.39 8.88 7.04
CA TYR A 56 -5.39 9.06 8.08
C TYR A 56 -5.73 10.23 9.00
N ASP A 57 -5.69 9.98 10.31
CA ASP A 57 -5.54 11.06 11.29
C ASP A 57 -4.04 11.41 11.40
N PHE A 58 -3.64 12.52 10.78
CA PHE A 58 -2.24 12.95 10.77
C PHE A 58 -1.70 13.40 12.14
N THR A 59 -2.56 13.57 13.14
CA THR A 59 -2.12 13.84 14.51
C THR A 59 -1.68 12.57 15.23
N ALA A 60 -2.30 11.43 14.90
CA ALA A 60 -1.92 10.10 15.38
C ALA A 60 -0.79 9.50 14.51
N THR A 61 -0.94 9.54 13.19
CA THR A 61 0.02 8.99 12.23
C THR A 61 0.74 10.10 11.50
N ARG A 62 1.92 10.48 11.99
CA ARG A 62 2.68 11.62 11.46
C ARG A 62 3.46 11.23 10.20
N PRO A 63 3.32 11.98 9.09
CA PRO A 63 4.18 11.84 7.94
C PRO A 63 5.64 12.05 8.32
N ARG A 64 6.53 11.23 7.75
CA ARG A 64 7.98 11.38 7.90
C ARG A 64 8.51 12.15 6.68
N VAL A 65 9.45 13.06 6.93
CA VAL A 65 10.17 13.85 5.91
C VAL A 65 11.61 13.39 5.78
#